data_AF-A0A382V4V9-F1
#
_entry.id   AF-A0A382V4V9-F1
#
_cell.length_a   1.000
_cell.length_b   1.000
_cell.length_c   1.000
_cell.angle_alpha   90.00
_cell.angle_beta   90.00
_cell.angle_gamma   90.00
#
_symmetry.space_group_name_H-M   'P 1'
#
loop_
_entity.id
_entity.type
_entity.pdbx_description
1 polymer ?
#
loop_
_entity_poly.entity_id
_entity_poly.type
_entity_poly.pdbx_seq_one_letter_code
_entity_poly.pdbx_strand_id
1 'polypeptide(L)'
;MKFGLGYDWKEVKRFKKLDQKDRSIVFYLEMESDFIFFKPIVEKLTQEYDTKICYVTSSKTDPMLSCNDKNILPFYIGDGVARSNFFINLKATIIVMTMPDL
;
A
#
# COMPACT_ATOMS: atom_id res chain seq x y z
N MET A 1 22.45 2.89 -10.50
CA MET A 1 21.07 3.14 -10.07
C MET A 1 20.14 2.95 -11.26
N LYS A 2 19.40 1.84 -11.33
CA LYS A 2 18.41 1.62 -12.41
C LYS A 2 17.12 2.32 -12.00
N PHE A 3 16.85 3.50 -12.58
CA PHE A 3 15.57 4.18 -12.41
C PHE A 3 14.44 3.28 -12.94
N GLY A 4 13.62 2.76 -12.03
CA GLY A 4 12.41 1.98 -12.32
C GLY A 4 11.34 2.87 -12.96
N LEU A 5 11.52 3.24 -14.23
CA LEU A 5 10.63 4.20 -14.90
C LEU A 5 9.27 3.60 -15.34
N GLY A 6 9.06 2.28 -15.19
CA GLY A 6 7.87 1.60 -15.75
C GLY A 6 6.91 0.98 -14.73
N TYR A 7 7.40 0.04 -13.90
CA TYR A 7 6.55 -0.79 -13.04
C TYR A 7 5.92 0.00 -11.89
N ASP A 8 6.72 0.81 -11.19
CA ASP A 8 6.29 1.58 -10.02
C ASP A 8 5.17 2.58 -10.42
N TRP A 9 5.34 3.22 -11.59
CA TRP A 9 4.36 4.16 -12.13
C TRP A 9 3.05 3.50 -12.59
N LYS A 10 3.07 2.23 -12.98
CA LYS A 10 1.85 1.48 -13.34
C LYS A 10 0.94 1.37 -12.12
N GLU A 11 1.50 1.00 -10.97
CA GLU A 11 0.75 0.80 -9.74
C GLU A 11 0.27 2.12 -9.14
N VAL A 12 1.09 3.17 -9.19
CA VAL A 12 0.65 4.53 -8.82
C VAL A 12 -0.53 4.99 -9.68
N LYS A 13 -0.51 4.72 -10.99
CA LYS A 13 -1.64 5.00 -11.89
C LYS A 13 -2.87 4.14 -11.56
N ARG A 14 -2.69 2.86 -11.22
CA ARG A 14 -3.78 1.95 -10.83
C ARG A 14 -4.46 2.45 -9.55
N PHE A 15 -3.69 2.83 -8.54
CA PHE A 15 -4.21 3.39 -7.29
C PHE A 15 -5.01 4.68 -7.50
N LYS A 16 -4.51 5.60 -8.34
CA LYS A 16 -5.20 6.87 -8.64
C LYS A 16 -6.57 6.67 -9.29
N LYS A 17 -6.78 5.56 -10.00
CA LYS A 17 -8.06 5.20 -10.64
C LYS A 17 -9.09 4.61 -9.68
N LEU A 18 -8.72 4.24 -8.45
CA LEU A 18 -9.68 3.76 -7.47
C LEU A 18 -10.68 4.84 -7.09
N ASP A 19 -11.91 4.42 -6.80
CA ASP A 19 -12.91 5.26 -6.16
C ASP A 19 -12.45 5.65 -4.75
N GLN A 20 -12.90 6.82 -4.27
CA GLN A 20 -12.50 7.33 -2.95
C GLN A 20 -12.82 6.36 -1.81
N LYS A 21 -13.93 5.62 -1.92
CA LYS A 21 -14.33 4.58 -0.96
C LYS A 21 -13.28 3.46 -0.87
N ASP A 22 -12.78 3.01 -2.01
CA ASP A 22 -11.87 1.86 -2.10
C ASP A 22 -10.44 2.19 -1.66
N ARG A 23 -10.06 3.48 -1.68
CA ARG A 23 -8.79 3.97 -1.14
C ARG A 23 -8.94 4.74 0.18
N SER A 24 -10.02 4.50 0.92
CA SER A 24 -10.32 5.22 2.16
C SER A 24 -9.35 4.88 3.30
N ILE A 25 -8.90 3.62 3.38
CA ILE A 25 -7.93 3.14 4.36
C ILE A 25 -6.69 2.64 3.63
N VAL A 26 -5.53 3.22 3.95
CA VAL A 26 -4.25 2.90 3.33
C VAL A 26 -3.26 2.46 4.41
N PHE A 27 -2.76 1.24 4.28
CA PHE A 27 -1.60 0.76 5.04
C PHE A 27 -0.36 0.91 4.16
N TYR A 28 0.64 1.64 4.61
CA TYR A 28 1.93 1.76 3.94
C TYR A 28 3.04 1.10 4.74
N LEU A 29 3.84 0.27 4.06
CA LEU A 29 5.02 -0.36 4.63
C LEU A 29 6.25 -0.05 3.78
N GLU A 30 7.31 0.39 4.42
CA GLU A 30 8.60 0.55 3.74
C GLU A 30 9.29 -0.82 3.58
N MET A 31 9.27 -1.65 4.63
CA MET A 31 9.81 -3.00 4.62
C MET A 31 8.72 -4.04 4.87
N GLU A 32 8.79 -5.17 4.16
CA GLU A 32 7.84 -6.29 4.31
C GLU A 32 7.81 -6.90 5.72
N SER A 33 8.93 -6.81 6.46
CA SER A 33 9.04 -7.27 7.85
C SER A 33 8.09 -6.54 8.80
N ASP A 34 7.73 -5.31 8.47
CA ASP A 34 6.90 -4.46 9.33
C ASP A 34 5.45 -4.93 9.38
N PHE A 35 5.05 -5.81 8.46
CA PHE A 35 3.69 -6.33 8.42
C PHE A 35 3.29 -7.04 9.70
N ILE A 36 4.25 -7.58 10.45
CA ILE A 36 3.98 -8.21 11.76
C ILE A 36 3.22 -7.28 12.71
N PHE A 37 3.48 -5.97 12.67
CA PHE A 37 2.83 -5.00 13.54
C PHE A 37 1.38 -4.71 13.12
N PHE A 38 1.09 -4.79 11.82
CA PHE A 38 -0.24 -4.47 11.28
C PHE A 38 -1.11 -5.69 11.05
N LYS A 39 -0.52 -6.88 10.98
CA LYS A 39 -1.22 -8.13 10.67
C LYS A 39 -2.51 -8.31 11.49
N PRO A 40 -2.54 -8.17 12.83
CA PRO A 40 -3.77 -8.38 13.60
C PRO A 40 -4.88 -7.39 13.22
N ILE A 41 -4.52 -6.15 12.92
CA ILE A 41 -5.47 -5.10 12.56
C ILE A 41 -5.98 -5.32 11.13
N VAL A 42 -5.08 -5.64 10.20
CA VAL A 42 -5.41 -5.93 8.80
C VAL A 42 -6.34 -7.14 8.73
N GLU A 43 -6.02 -8.24 9.40
CA GLU A 43 -6.86 -9.44 9.42
C GLU A 43 -8.23 -9.15 10.01
N LYS A 44 -8.31 -8.36 11.09
CA LYS A 44 -9.60 -8.01 11.69
C LYS A 44 -10.46 -7.16 10.74
N LEU A 45 -9.86 -6.16 10.11
CA LEU A 45 -10.56 -5.33 9.12
C LEU A 45 -11.04 -6.15 7.92
N THR A 46 -10.19 -7.00 7.36
CA THR A 46 -10.48 -7.68 6.09
C THR A 46 -11.34 -8.93 6.28
N GLN A 47 -11.13 -9.71 7.35
CA GLN A 47 -11.78 -11.00 7.56
C GLN A 47 -13.04 -10.89 8.42
N GLU A 48 -13.04 -10.06 9.45
CA GLU A 48 -14.19 -9.92 10.37
C GLU A 48 -15.14 -8.80 9.93
N TYR A 49 -14.59 -7.66 9.50
CA TYR A 49 -15.40 -6.48 9.14
C TYR A 49 -15.64 -6.31 7.62
N ASP A 50 -15.20 -7.26 6.79
CA ASP A 50 -15.29 -7.23 5.31
C ASP A 50 -14.86 -5.87 4.72
N THR A 51 -13.89 -5.22 5.35
CA THR A 51 -13.46 -3.86 5.05
C THR A 51 -12.30 -3.89 4.07
N LYS A 52 -12.49 -3.24 2.91
CA LYS A 52 -11.47 -3.11 1.89
C LYS A 52 -10.37 -2.14 2.34
N ILE A 53 -9.12 -2.55 2.17
CA ILE A 53 -7.93 -1.73 2.43
C ILE A 53 -7.03 -1.67 1.20
N CYS A 54 -6.28 -0.58 1.08
CA CYS A 54 -5.13 -0.51 0.18
C CYS A 54 -3.86 -0.86 0.97
N TYR A 55 -3.20 -1.94 0.58
CA TYR A 55 -1.88 -2.31 1.08
C TYR A 55 -0.82 -1.76 0.13
N VAL A 56 0.02 -0.84 0.58
CA VAL A 56 0.99 -0.14 -0.25
C VAL A 56 2.37 -0.41 0.30
N THR A 57 3.30 -0.83 -0.56
CA THR A 57 4.63 -1.23 -0.11
C THR A 57 5.73 -0.68 -1.02
N SER A 58 6.87 -0.39 -0.41
CA SER A 58 8.13 -0.10 -1.11
C SER A 58 9.00 -1.34 -1.28
N SER A 59 8.65 -2.47 -0.66
CA SER A 59 9.34 -3.74 -0.90
C SER A 59 8.78 -4.45 -2.12
N LYS A 60 9.65 -4.75 -3.08
CA LYS A 60 9.28 -5.50 -4.30
C LYS A 60 9.05 -6.99 -4.03
N THR A 61 9.66 -7.51 -2.97
CA THR A 61 9.59 -8.93 -2.57
C THR A 61 8.49 -9.21 -1.57
N ASP A 62 7.71 -8.19 -1.22
CA ASP A 62 6.67 -8.29 -0.20
C ASP A 62 5.62 -9.35 -0.58
N PRO A 63 5.43 -10.40 0.23
CA PRO A 63 4.50 -11.48 -0.07
C PRO A 63 3.05 -10.99 -0.18
N MET A 64 2.70 -9.86 0.46
CA MET A 64 1.37 -9.27 0.38
C MET A 64 1.02 -8.78 -1.03
N LEU A 65 2.01 -8.55 -1.90
CA LEU A 65 1.78 -8.25 -3.31
C LEU A 65 1.09 -9.39 -4.06
N SER A 66 1.19 -10.62 -3.55
CA SER A 66 0.57 -11.83 -4.09
C SER A 66 -0.60 -12.35 -3.24
N CYS A 67 -1.03 -11.56 -2.24
CA CYS A 67 -2.16 -11.92 -1.39
C CYS A 67 -3.45 -12.08 -2.22
N ASN A 68 -4.25 -13.10 -1.93
CA ASN A 68 -5.50 -13.40 -2.63
C ASN A 68 -6.76 -13.01 -1.82
N ASP A 69 -6.62 -12.16 -0.80
CA ASP A 69 -7.76 -11.62 -0.06
C ASP A 69 -8.46 -10.54 -0.90
N LYS A 70 -9.75 -10.73 -1.20
CA LYS A 70 -10.59 -9.80 -1.99
C LYS A 70 -10.65 -8.39 -1.38
N ASN A 71 -10.43 -8.27 -0.07
CA ASN A 71 -10.49 -7.01 0.67
C ASN A 71 -9.13 -6.33 0.75
N ILE A 72 -8.06 -6.93 0.21
CA ILE A 72 -6.74 -6.33 0.17
C ILE A 72 -6.41 -5.96 -1.28
N LEU A 73 -6.20 -4.68 -1.52
CA LEU A 73 -5.67 -4.17 -2.79
C LEU A 73 -4.18 -3.87 -2.63
N PRO A 74 -3.27 -4.74 -3.09
CA PRO A 74 -1.84 -4.54 -2.93
C PRO A 74 -1.26 -3.60 -4.00
N PHE A 75 -0.32 -2.73 -3.67
CA PHE A 75 0.36 -1.82 -4.59
C PHE A 75 1.85 -1.72 -4.27
N TYR A 76 2.71 -1.90 -5.28
CA TYR A 76 4.13 -1.63 -5.17
C TYR A 76 4.46 -0.27 -5.77
N ILE A 77 4.99 0.67 -4.97
CA ILE A 77 5.25 2.06 -5.41
C ILE A 77 6.74 2.41 -5.52
N GLY A 78 7.63 1.45 -5.26
CA GLY A 78 9.08 1.64 -5.28
C GLY A 78 9.60 2.53 -4.14
N ASP A 79 10.87 2.91 -4.20
CA ASP A 79 11.59 3.68 -3.17
C ASP A 79 11.94 5.12 -3.62
N GLY A 80 11.78 5.43 -4.91
CA GLY A 80 12.18 6.70 -5.53
C GLY A 80 11.04 7.67 -5.85
N VAL A 81 11.13 8.33 -7.02
CA VAL A 81 10.21 9.40 -7.44
C VAL A 81 8.74 8.97 -7.47
N ALA A 82 8.46 7.71 -7.82
CA ALA A 82 7.11 7.18 -7.83
C ALA A 82 6.49 7.21 -6.42
N ARG A 83 7.26 6.84 -5.39
CA ARG A 83 6.87 6.90 -3.98
C ARG A 83 6.60 8.33 -3.52
N SER A 84 7.52 9.26 -3.79
CA SER A 84 7.32 10.67 -3.45
C SER A 84 6.05 11.24 -4.09
N ASN A 85 5.84 10.96 -5.38
CA ASN A 85 4.64 11.38 -6.09
C ASN A 85 3.37 10.69 -5.55
N PHE A 86 3.44 9.43 -5.12
CA PHE A 86 2.32 8.75 -4.50
C PHE A 86 1.85 9.51 -3.25
N PHE A 87 2.76 9.80 -2.32
CA PHE A 87 2.43 10.50 -1.08
C PHE A 87 1.97 11.94 -1.29
N ILE A 88 2.61 12.71 -2.17
CA ILE A 88 2.19 14.09 -2.50
C ILE A 88 0.75 14.14 -3.00
N ASN A 89 0.30 13.09 -3.71
CA ASN A 89 -1.03 13.04 -4.32
C ASN A 89 -2.00 12.14 -3.56
N LEU A 90 -1.61 11.60 -2.40
CA LEU A 90 -2.42 10.63 -1.68
C LEU A 90 -3.67 11.29 -1.12
N LYS A 91 -4.82 10.71 -1.43
CA LYS A 91 -6.12 11.10 -0.87
C LYS A 91 -6.78 9.86 -0.26
N ALA A 92 -6.70 9.78 1.06
CA ALA A 92 -7.29 8.74 1.88
C ALA A 92 -7.92 9.36 3.12
N THR A 93 -8.86 8.65 3.75
CA THR A 93 -9.44 9.07 5.03
C THR A 93 -8.50 8.72 6.18
N ILE A 94 -7.90 7.54 6.14
CA ILE A 94 -6.99 7.01 7.15
C ILE A 94 -5.74 6.49 6.45
N ILE A 95 -4.58 6.88 6.98
CA ILE A 95 -3.28 6.33 6.57
C ILE A 95 -2.61 5.77 7.82
N VAL A 96 -2.22 4.51 7.74
CA VAL A 96 -1.43 3.81 8.76
C VAL A 96 -0.08 3.47 8.13
N MET A 97 1.02 3.82 8.79
CA MET A 97 2.35 3.62 8.22
C MET A 97 3.37 3.22 9.28
N THR A 98 4.30 2.33 8.91
CA THR A 98 5.53 2.11 9.68
C THR A 98 6.58 3.10 9.20
N MET A 99 6.54 4.30 9.76
CA MET A 99 7.57 5.31 9.49
C MET A 99 8.48 5.39 10.72
N PRO A 100 9.73 4.90 10.66
CA PRO A 100 10.66 4.97 11.78
C PRO A 100 11.32 6.35 11.99
N ASP A 101 11.20 7.30 11.06
CA ASP A 101 11.83 8.63 11.14
C ASP A 101 10.82 9.79 11.00
N LEU A 102 9.92 9.91 11.97
CA LEU A 102 9.44 11.24 12.38
C LEU A 102 10.38 11.78 13.48
#